data_AF-A0A9W9YVA2-F1
#
_entry.id   AF-A0A9W9YVA2-F1
#
_cell.length_a   1.000
_cell.length_b   1.000
_cell.length_c   1.000
_cell.angle_alpha   90.00
_cell.angle_beta   90.00
_cell.angle_gamma   90.00
#
_symmetry.space_group_name_H-M   'P 1'
#
loop_
_entity.id
_entity.type
_entity.pdbx_description
1 polymer ?
#
loop_
_entity_poly.entity_id
_entity_poly.type
_entity_poly.pdbx_seq_one_letter_code
_entity_poly.pdbx_strand_id
1 'polypeptide(L)'
;MLQPRIEKIKSKAISNLQQADIIFTTAHKAKGLEFDTVRVTDDFLGGTEMGMTIHDHGEDEKNLVYVAVSRAKRCLQLNNTILGILASRKEHFVKAVSPKDVSQTPVCVSCRGQVDFSPQPHVVIQKEDITLGGNVRIAGGIFCPTCALKKIPHLGCLVCVDNDSCSSSS
;
A
#
# COMPACT_ATOMS: atom_id res chain seq x y z
N MET A 1 -23.16 -20.56 -14.48
CA MET A 1 -21.91 -20.13 -15.16
C MET A 1 -20.61 -20.44 -14.40
N LEU A 2 -20.62 -20.53 -13.06
CA LEU A 2 -19.42 -20.78 -12.24
C LEU A 2 -18.95 -22.24 -12.23
N GLN A 3 -19.86 -23.21 -12.21
CA GLN A 3 -19.54 -24.65 -12.14
C GLN A 3 -18.55 -25.12 -13.22
N PRO A 4 -18.69 -24.77 -14.53
CA PRO A 4 -17.73 -25.17 -15.55
C PRO A 4 -16.30 -24.67 -15.30
N ARG A 5 -16.14 -23.50 -14.67
CA ARG A 5 -14.82 -22.94 -14.34
C ARG A 5 -14.16 -23.68 -13.18
N ILE A 6 -14.96 -24.03 -12.16
CA ILE A 6 -14.49 -24.79 -11.01
C ILE A 6 -13.99 -26.17 -11.46
N GLU A 7 -14.76 -26.86 -12.29
CA GLU A 7 -14.36 -28.19 -12.80
C GLU A 7 -13.09 -28.12 -13.64
N LYS A 8 -12.92 -27.06 -14.44
CA LYS A 8 -11.67 -26.82 -15.20
C LYS A 8 -10.45 -26.56 -14.31
N ILE A 9 -10.63 -25.94 -13.15
CA ILE A 9 -9.53 -25.74 -12.18
C ILE A 9 -9.20 -27.07 -11.51
N LYS A 10 -10.22 -27.81 -11.05
CA LYS A 10 -10.04 -29.13 -10.42
C LYS A 10 -9.36 -30.12 -11.35
N SER A 11 -9.71 -30.12 -12.64
CA SER A 11 -9.08 -31.01 -13.64
C SER A 11 -7.60 -30.74 -13.86
N LYS A 12 -7.08 -29.59 -13.40
CA LYS A 12 -5.66 -29.21 -13.45
C LYS A 12 -4.98 -29.27 -12.08
N ALA A 13 -5.69 -29.70 -11.03
CA ALA A 13 -5.11 -29.81 -9.71
C ALA A 13 -4.06 -30.91 -9.68
N ILE A 14 -2.93 -30.62 -9.04
CA ILE A 14 -1.82 -31.56 -8.84
C ILE A 14 -1.49 -31.64 -7.36
N SER A 15 -0.90 -32.77 -6.93
CA SER A 15 -0.54 -33.02 -5.54
C SER A 15 0.81 -32.45 -5.14
N ASN A 16 1.76 -32.36 -6.09
CA ASN A 16 3.09 -31.82 -5.82
C ASN A 16 3.09 -30.29 -5.93
N LEU A 17 3.29 -29.61 -4.80
CA LEU A 17 3.40 -28.15 -4.70
C LEU A 17 4.50 -27.56 -5.60
N GLN A 18 5.63 -28.24 -5.78
CA GLN A 18 6.76 -27.73 -6.56
C GLN A 18 6.48 -27.66 -8.07
N GLN A 19 5.48 -28.41 -8.53
CA GLN A 19 5.08 -28.44 -9.93
C GLN A 19 3.92 -27.49 -10.22
N ALA A 20 3.38 -26.81 -9.20
CA ALA A 20 2.17 -26.01 -9.32
C ALA A 20 2.51 -24.58 -9.75
N ASP A 21 1.85 -24.10 -10.81
CA ASP A 21 1.98 -22.70 -11.23
C ASP A 21 1.33 -21.74 -10.22
N ILE A 22 0.22 -22.17 -9.60
CA ILE A 22 -0.57 -21.40 -8.64
C ILE A 22 -1.01 -22.32 -7.50
N ILE A 23 -0.85 -21.85 -6.27
CA ILE A 23 -1.23 -22.58 -5.07
C ILE A 23 -2.37 -21.84 -4.38
N PHE A 24 -3.53 -22.50 -4.28
CA PHE A 24 -4.63 -22.03 -3.45
C PHE A 24 -4.51 -22.67 -2.07
N THR A 25 -4.39 -21.85 -1.04
CA THR A 25 -4.27 -22.32 0.34
C THR A 25 -4.91 -21.32 1.30
N THR A 26 -5.21 -21.77 2.52
CA THR A 26 -5.62 -20.88 3.60
C THR A 26 -4.41 -20.48 4.42
N ALA A 27 -4.46 -19.35 5.14
CA ALA A 27 -3.36 -18.92 6.02
C ALA A 27 -2.95 -20.02 7.02
N HIS A 28 -3.94 -20.73 7.57
CA HIS A 28 -3.72 -21.88 8.46
C HIS A 28 -2.88 -22.99 7.80
N LYS A 29 -3.26 -23.42 6.58
CA LYS A 29 -2.55 -24.46 5.83
C LYS A 29 -1.19 -24.02 5.33
N ALA A 30 -0.97 -22.71 5.18
CA ALA A 30 0.30 -22.14 4.77
C ALA A 30 1.30 -21.96 5.92
N LYS A 31 0.90 -22.19 7.18
CA LYS A 31 1.78 -22.03 8.34
C LYS A 31 3.01 -22.94 8.23
N GLY A 32 4.20 -22.35 8.35
CA GLY A 32 5.48 -23.06 8.21
C GLY A 32 5.92 -23.28 6.75
N LEU A 33 5.09 -22.88 5.78
CA LEU A 33 5.47 -22.80 4.37
C LEU A 33 5.83 -21.36 4.01
N GLU A 34 6.49 -21.19 2.87
CA GLU A 34 6.87 -19.89 2.32
C GLU A 34 6.89 -19.96 0.79
N PHE A 35 6.56 -18.86 0.13
CA PHE A 35 6.41 -18.76 -1.32
C PHE A 35 7.07 -17.49 -1.84
N ASP A 36 7.59 -17.52 -3.07
CA ASP A 36 8.26 -16.35 -3.66
C ASP A 36 7.33 -15.14 -3.77
N THR A 37 6.09 -15.38 -4.24
CA THR A 37 5.05 -14.36 -4.35
C THR A 37 3.80 -14.84 -3.64
N VAL A 38 3.21 -13.99 -2.79
CA VAL A 38 1.93 -14.25 -2.12
C VAL A 38 0.93 -13.18 -2.48
N ARG A 39 -0.29 -13.60 -2.80
CA ARG A 39 -1.45 -12.74 -2.92
C ARG A 39 -2.44 -13.10 -1.83
N VAL A 40 -2.73 -12.16 -0.95
CA VAL A 40 -3.80 -12.30 0.03
C VAL A 40 -5.11 -11.86 -0.62
N THR A 41 -6.16 -12.64 -0.42
CA THR A 41 -7.52 -12.37 -0.90
C THR A 41 -8.21 -11.32 -0.02
N ASP A 42 -9.27 -10.69 -0.54
CA ASP A 42 -9.98 -9.59 0.12
C ASP A 42 -10.97 -10.04 1.21
N ASP A 43 -10.98 -11.33 1.55
CA ASP A 43 -11.86 -11.95 2.54
C ASP A 43 -11.30 -11.93 3.98
N PHE A 44 -10.10 -11.39 4.18
CA PHE A 44 -9.54 -11.14 5.52
C PHE A 44 -10.07 -9.84 6.13
N LEU A 45 -10.40 -9.88 7.43
CA LEU A 45 -10.90 -8.73 8.20
C LEU A 45 -12.18 -8.12 7.57
N GLY A 46 -13.22 -8.95 7.47
CA GLY A 46 -14.53 -8.56 6.94
C GLY A 46 -15.14 -7.39 7.73
N GLY A 47 -15.78 -6.45 7.05
CA GLY A 47 -16.35 -5.25 7.66
C GLY A 47 -15.47 -3.99 7.62
N THR A 48 -14.27 -4.08 7.04
CA THR A 48 -13.48 -2.90 6.66
C THR A 48 -14.23 -1.99 5.67
N GLU A 49 -15.09 -2.56 4.82
CA GLU A 49 -16.01 -1.81 3.95
C GLU A 49 -17.15 -1.11 4.73
N MET A 50 -17.43 -1.54 5.97
CA MET A 50 -18.37 -0.92 6.92
C MET A 50 -17.69 0.04 7.90
N GLY A 51 -16.42 0.39 7.67
CA GLY A 51 -15.68 1.34 8.51
C GLY A 51 -15.08 0.74 9.78
N MET A 52 -15.09 -0.59 9.93
CA MET A 52 -14.34 -1.26 11.00
C MET A 52 -12.84 -1.05 10.78
N THR A 53 -12.16 -0.62 11.82
CA THR A 53 -10.71 -0.52 11.84
C THR A 53 -10.11 -1.87 12.18
N ILE A 54 -8.85 -2.10 11.82
CA ILE A 54 -8.11 -3.31 12.22
C ILE A 54 -8.12 -3.49 13.74
N HIS A 55 -8.22 -2.41 14.52
CA HIS A 55 -8.28 -2.49 15.97
C HIS A 55 -9.51 -3.24 16.47
N ASP A 56 -10.62 -3.17 15.74
CA ASP A 56 -11.91 -3.77 16.09
C ASP A 56 -11.94 -5.30 15.90
N HIS A 57 -10.91 -5.85 15.25
CA HIS A 57 -10.76 -7.28 15.02
C HIS A 57 -10.04 -8.00 16.17
N GLY A 58 -10.37 -9.28 16.37
CA GLY A 58 -9.74 -10.13 17.37
C GLY A 58 -8.25 -10.35 17.08
N GLU A 59 -7.47 -10.67 18.12
CA GLU A 59 -6.03 -10.99 17.96
C GLU A 59 -5.81 -12.17 17.01
N ASP A 60 -6.69 -13.17 17.03
CA ASP A 60 -6.61 -14.32 16.15
C ASP A 60 -6.71 -13.94 14.66
N GLU A 61 -7.59 -13.03 14.29
CA GLU A 61 -7.72 -12.55 12.91
C GLU A 61 -6.48 -11.75 12.48
N LYS A 62 -5.96 -10.89 13.36
CA LYS A 62 -4.71 -10.16 13.14
C LYS A 62 -3.54 -11.13 12.94
N ASN A 63 -3.47 -12.18 13.76
CA ASN A 63 -2.45 -13.23 13.66
C ASN A 63 -2.57 -14.01 12.35
N LEU A 64 -3.78 -14.25 11.84
CA LEU A 64 -3.97 -14.91 10.55
C LEU A 64 -3.50 -14.05 9.38
N VAL A 65 -3.78 -12.74 9.40
CA VAL A 65 -3.22 -11.81 8.41
C VAL A 65 -1.70 -11.81 8.49
N TYR A 66 -1.13 -11.72 9.70
CA TYR A 66 0.32 -11.81 9.91
C TYR A 66 0.92 -13.09 9.34
N VAL A 67 0.30 -14.25 9.60
CA VAL A 67 0.72 -15.52 9.03
C VAL A 67 0.69 -15.44 7.50
N ALA A 68 -0.41 -14.99 6.90
CA ALA A 68 -0.57 -14.91 5.45
C ALA A 68 0.51 -14.02 4.79
N VAL A 69 0.70 -12.79 5.29
CA VAL A 69 1.66 -11.84 4.69
C VAL A 69 3.11 -12.30 4.86
N SER A 70 3.44 -12.92 6.00
CA SER A 70 4.80 -13.43 6.28
C SER A 70 5.16 -14.70 5.50
N ARG A 71 4.23 -15.27 4.71
CA ARG A 71 4.59 -16.38 3.81
C ARG A 71 5.32 -15.90 2.56
N ALA A 72 5.31 -14.60 2.26
CA ALA A 72 5.98 -14.03 1.10
C ALA A 72 7.49 -13.90 1.33
N LYS A 73 8.31 -14.53 0.48
CA LYS A 73 9.78 -14.38 0.50
C LYS A 73 10.27 -13.13 -0.22
N ARG A 74 9.66 -12.84 -1.38
CA ARG A 74 10.18 -11.82 -2.32
C ARG A 74 9.15 -10.76 -2.63
N CYS A 75 7.89 -11.15 -2.84
CA CYS A 75 6.85 -10.23 -3.24
C CYS A 75 5.53 -10.53 -2.52
N LEU A 76 4.94 -9.49 -1.94
CA LEU A 76 3.57 -9.51 -1.44
C LEU A 76 2.71 -8.65 -2.36
N GLN A 77 1.71 -9.23 -3.01
CA GLN A 77 0.72 -8.47 -3.75
C GLN A 77 -0.23 -7.80 -2.78
N LEU A 78 -0.20 -6.47 -2.74
CA LEU A 78 -1.04 -5.68 -1.85
C LEU A 78 -2.51 -5.75 -2.27
N ASN A 79 -3.38 -5.73 -1.27
CA ASN A 79 -4.81 -5.51 -1.43
C ASN A 79 -5.27 -4.38 -0.50
N ASN A 80 -6.57 -4.06 -0.53
CA ASN A 80 -7.10 -2.95 0.26
C ASN A 80 -6.92 -3.16 1.77
N THR A 81 -7.10 -4.40 2.25
CA THR A 81 -6.91 -4.74 3.67
C THR A 81 -5.47 -4.47 4.12
N ILE A 82 -4.47 -4.98 3.39
CA ILE A 82 -3.06 -4.76 3.72
C ILE A 82 -2.70 -3.27 3.60
N LEU A 83 -3.22 -2.58 2.56
CA LEU A 83 -2.97 -1.15 2.39
C LEU A 83 -3.55 -0.33 3.56
N GLY A 84 -4.73 -0.69 4.05
CA GLY A 84 -5.33 -0.09 5.25
C GLY A 84 -4.51 -0.34 6.52
N ILE A 85 -3.95 -1.55 6.66
CA ILE A 85 -3.04 -1.88 7.77
C ILE A 85 -1.82 -0.98 7.74
N LEU A 86 -1.15 -0.88 6.61
CA LEU A 86 0.03 -0.06 6.44
C LEU A 86 -0.28 1.43 6.69
N ALA A 87 -1.40 1.93 6.16
CA ALA A 87 -1.84 3.30 6.39
C ALA A 87 -2.12 3.60 7.88
N SER A 88 -2.70 2.67 8.63
CA SER A 88 -2.92 2.84 10.08
C SER A 88 -1.60 2.95 10.87
N ARG A 89 -0.54 2.34 10.36
CA ARG A 89 0.84 2.42 10.87
C ARG A 89 1.65 3.58 10.29
N LYS A 90 0.99 4.56 9.66
CA LYS A 90 1.60 5.76 9.06
C LYS A 90 2.56 5.47 7.90
N GLU A 91 2.44 4.29 7.28
CA GLU A 91 3.06 4.06 5.98
C GLU A 91 2.25 4.82 4.92
N HIS A 92 2.94 5.63 4.13
CA HIS A 92 2.32 6.54 3.17
C HIS A 92 2.77 6.29 1.73
N PHE A 93 3.75 5.40 1.52
CA PHE A 93 4.42 5.10 0.25
C PHE A 93 4.91 6.38 -0.40
N VAL A 94 5.72 7.11 0.35
CA VAL A 94 6.27 8.40 -0.05
C VAL A 94 7.79 8.37 -0.01
N LYS A 95 8.40 9.12 -0.92
CA LYS A 95 9.85 9.31 -0.99
C LYS A 95 10.17 10.79 -1.20
N ALA A 96 11.31 11.21 -0.66
CA ALA A 96 11.91 12.48 -1.00
C ALA A 96 12.69 12.32 -2.31
N VAL A 97 12.37 13.11 -3.31
CA VAL A 97 13.04 13.09 -4.63
C VAL A 97 13.57 14.47 -4.99
N SER A 98 14.51 14.54 -5.94
CA SER A 98 14.97 15.81 -6.45
C SER A 98 13.87 16.49 -7.27
N PRO A 99 13.71 17.82 -7.19
CA PRO A 99 12.78 18.54 -8.07
C PRO A 99 13.04 18.31 -9.56
N LYS A 100 14.27 17.98 -9.95
CA LYS A 100 14.66 17.68 -11.33
C LYS A 100 14.03 16.39 -11.87
N ASP A 101 13.71 15.45 -10.98
CA ASP A 101 13.11 14.15 -11.32
C ASP A 101 11.59 14.25 -11.45
N VAL A 102 11.03 15.43 -11.21
CA VAL A 102 9.59 15.68 -11.24
C VAL A 102 9.21 16.44 -12.49
N SER A 103 8.17 15.96 -13.18
CA SER A 103 7.63 16.64 -14.36
C SER A 103 7.18 18.06 -14.03
N GLN A 104 7.44 18.97 -14.96
CA GLN A 104 7.29 20.41 -14.74
C GLN A 104 5.80 20.76 -14.55
N THR A 105 5.47 21.28 -13.36
CA THR A 105 4.13 21.72 -12.87
C THR A 105 3.17 20.63 -12.35
N PRO A 106 3.52 19.92 -11.25
CA PRO A 106 2.60 18.96 -10.65
C PRO A 106 1.48 19.66 -9.88
N VAL A 107 0.28 19.08 -9.96
CA VAL A 107 -0.82 19.39 -9.05
C VAL A 107 -0.65 18.53 -7.79
N CYS A 108 -0.85 19.14 -6.62
CA CYS A 108 -0.76 18.43 -5.35
C CYS A 108 -1.77 17.29 -5.28
N VAL A 109 -1.30 16.07 -4.99
CA VAL A 109 -2.14 14.87 -4.89
C VAL A 109 -3.18 14.96 -3.76
N SER A 110 -2.94 15.82 -2.76
CA SER A 110 -3.82 15.98 -1.59
C SER A 110 -4.83 17.11 -1.74
N CYS A 111 -4.38 18.34 -1.99
CA CYS A 111 -5.27 19.52 -2.04
C CYS A 111 -5.72 19.89 -3.46
N ARG A 112 -5.16 19.26 -4.50
CA ARG A 112 -5.38 19.61 -5.91
C ARG A 112 -4.95 21.04 -6.29
N GLY A 113 -4.24 21.75 -5.41
CA GLY A 113 -3.62 23.03 -5.73
C GLY A 113 -2.40 22.87 -6.64
N GLN A 114 -2.11 23.89 -7.44
CA GLN A 114 -0.85 23.97 -8.18
C GLN A 114 0.32 24.00 -7.19
N VAL A 115 1.38 23.24 -7.49
CA VAL A 115 2.61 23.27 -6.71
C VAL A 115 3.59 24.17 -7.44
N ASP A 116 3.88 25.32 -6.83
CA ASP A 116 5.00 26.16 -7.23
C ASP A 116 6.24 25.74 -6.45
N PHE A 117 7.33 25.53 -7.17
CA PHE A 117 8.65 25.18 -6.62
C PHE A 117 9.58 26.39 -6.68
N SER A 118 9.06 27.60 -6.46
CA SER A 118 9.83 28.84 -6.44
C SER A 118 9.81 29.46 -5.04
N PRO A 119 10.97 29.63 -4.35
CA PRO A 119 12.31 29.18 -4.76
C PRO A 119 12.43 27.64 -4.78
N GLN A 120 13.37 27.09 -5.58
CA GLN A 120 13.52 25.64 -5.74
C GLN A 120 13.80 24.94 -4.40
N PRO A 121 12.91 24.06 -3.92
CA PRO A 121 13.19 23.28 -2.73
C PRO A 121 14.29 22.26 -3.02
N HIS A 122 15.08 21.87 -2.01
CA HIS A 122 16.11 20.84 -2.21
C HIS A 122 15.51 19.46 -2.49
N VAL A 123 14.32 19.19 -1.95
CA VAL A 123 13.59 17.94 -2.13
C VAL A 123 12.09 18.20 -2.29
N VAL A 124 11.40 17.28 -2.95
CA VAL A 124 9.95 17.25 -3.06
C VAL A 124 9.44 15.88 -2.60
N ILE A 125 8.27 15.85 -1.97
CA ILE A 125 7.67 14.60 -1.48
C ILE A 125 6.77 14.01 -2.56
N GLN A 126 7.17 12.85 -3.05
CA GLN A 126 6.44 12.09 -4.06
C GLN A 126 5.76 10.88 -3.42
N LYS A 127 4.45 10.76 -3.62
CA LYS A 127 3.71 9.51 -3.44
C LYS A 127 3.98 8.59 -4.61
N GLU A 128 4.33 7.35 -4.31
CA GLU A 128 4.53 6.31 -5.32
C GLU A 128 3.20 5.80 -5.88
N ASP A 129 3.25 5.32 -7.12
CA ASP A 129 2.17 4.54 -7.71
C ASP A 129 2.09 3.19 -7.01
N ILE A 130 0.89 2.81 -6.55
CA ILE A 130 0.66 1.53 -5.91
C ILE A 130 -0.16 0.67 -6.84
N THR A 131 0.31 -0.54 -7.14
CA THR A 131 -0.45 -1.52 -7.90
C THR A 131 -0.95 -2.62 -6.96
N LEU A 132 -2.27 -2.72 -6.82
CA LEU A 132 -2.92 -3.77 -6.06
C LEU A 132 -3.12 -5.03 -6.90
N GLY A 133 -3.38 -6.16 -6.23
CA GLY A 133 -3.80 -7.40 -6.88
C GLY A 133 -4.98 -7.17 -7.83
N GLY A 134 -4.94 -7.80 -9.00
CA GLY A 134 -5.94 -7.58 -10.05
C GLY A 134 -5.66 -6.39 -10.96
N ASN A 135 -4.43 -5.84 -10.95
CA ASN A 135 -3.97 -4.73 -11.80
C ASN A 135 -4.70 -3.41 -11.54
N VAL A 136 -5.17 -3.19 -10.31
CA VAL A 136 -5.76 -1.91 -9.91
C VAL A 136 -4.64 -0.95 -9.53
N ARG A 137 -4.48 0.13 -10.29
CA ARG A 137 -3.45 1.15 -10.05
C ARG A 137 -4.02 2.32 -9.25
N ILE A 138 -3.39 2.63 -8.12
CA ILE A 138 -3.58 3.86 -7.37
C ILE A 138 -2.48 4.82 -7.80
N ALA A 139 -2.87 5.88 -8.50
CA ALA A 139 -1.93 6.91 -8.95
C ALA A 139 -1.31 7.63 -7.74
N GLY A 140 0.01 7.77 -7.79
CA GLY A 140 0.80 8.60 -6.92
C GLY A 140 0.72 10.07 -7.34
N GLY A 141 1.79 10.82 -7.06
CA GLY A 141 1.89 12.24 -7.38
C GLY A 141 2.75 12.99 -6.38
N ILE A 142 2.73 14.32 -6.45
CA ILE A 142 3.55 15.16 -5.56
C ILE A 142 2.68 15.81 -4.50
N PHE A 143 3.21 16.04 -3.31
CA PHE A 143 2.59 16.89 -2.30
C PHE A 143 3.16 18.31 -2.36
N CYS A 144 2.29 19.31 -2.20
CA CYS A 144 2.76 20.67 -1.87
C CYS A 144 3.38 20.68 -0.45
N PRO A 145 4.22 21.68 -0.12
CA PRO A 145 4.91 21.75 1.19
C PRO A 145 3.94 21.64 2.38
N THR A 146 2.82 22.36 2.35
CA THR A 146 1.82 22.33 3.42
C THR A 146 1.17 20.96 3.58
N CYS A 147 0.81 20.30 2.47
CA CYS A 147 0.19 18.97 2.52
C CYS A 147 1.21 17.90 2.94
N ALA A 148 2.47 18.04 2.52
CA ALA A 148 3.56 17.17 2.94
C ALA A 148 3.77 17.28 4.46
N LEU A 149 3.85 18.49 5.00
CA LEU A 149 4.01 18.73 6.44
C LEU A 149 2.83 18.20 7.25
N LYS A 150 1.59 18.38 6.77
CA LYS A 150 0.40 17.88 7.46
C LYS A 150 0.30 16.35 7.45
N LYS A 151 0.63 15.71 6.32
CA LYS A 151 0.43 14.27 6.12
C LYS A 151 1.61 13.45 6.64
N ILE A 152 2.83 13.90 6.38
CA ILE A 152 4.08 13.20 6.69
C ILE A 152 5.06 14.19 7.35
N PRO A 153 4.83 14.60 8.62
CA PRO A 153 5.59 15.70 9.24
C PRO A 153 7.12 15.51 9.20
N HIS A 154 7.59 14.28 9.37
CA HIS A 154 9.01 13.92 9.41
C HIS A 154 9.73 14.09 8.05
N LEU A 155 9.02 14.00 6.93
CA LEU A 155 9.58 14.31 5.60
C LEU A 155 9.15 15.69 5.11
N GLY A 156 7.98 16.17 5.51
CA GLY A 156 7.44 17.45 5.10
C GLY A 156 8.29 18.64 5.57
N CYS A 157 8.97 18.52 6.71
CA CYS A 157 9.93 19.54 7.18
C CYS A 157 11.11 19.74 6.24
N LEU A 158 11.44 18.75 5.38
CA LEU A 158 12.54 18.85 4.40
C LEU A 158 12.17 19.70 3.18
N VAL A 159 10.88 19.98 2.96
CA VAL A 159 10.38 20.73 1.80
C VAL A 159 10.34 22.23 2.07
N CYS A 160 10.21 22.63 3.34
CA CYS A 160 10.14 24.04 3.73
C CYS A 160 11.52 24.69 3.58
N VAL A 161 11.61 25.76 2.79
CA VAL A 161 12.90 26.42 2.50
C VAL A 161 13.26 27.50 3.53
N ASP A 162 12.33 28.00 4.34
CA ASP A 162 12.63 29.01 5.37
C ASP A 162 11.96 28.73 6.72
N ASN A 163 12.75 28.93 7.79
CA ASN A 163 12.42 28.64 9.19
C ASN A 163 11.34 29.56 9.81
N ASP A 164 10.88 30.59 9.09
CA ASP A 164 10.07 31.68 9.66
C ASP A 164 8.56 31.59 9.35
N SER A 165 8.11 30.62 8.55
CA SER A 165 6.68 30.45 8.23
C SER A 165 5.99 29.27 8.92
N CYS A 166 6.69 28.51 9.78
CA CYS A 166 6.08 27.37 10.51
C CYS A 166 5.53 27.74 11.91
N SER A 167 5.71 28.98 12.37
CA SER A 167 5.22 29.47 13.66
C SER A 167 3.91 30.23 13.53
N SER A 168 2.85 29.59 13.05
CA SER A 168 1.48 30.09 13.28
C SER A 168 0.43 29.05 12.91
N SER A 169 0.16 28.15 13.85
CA SER A 169 -1.15 27.54 14.09
C SER A 169 -1.02 26.69 15.36
N SER A 170 -1.09 27.37 16.51
CA SER A 170 -1.39 26.75 17.81
C SER A 170 -2.81 26.24 17.84
#